data_AF-A0A8J7SP77-F1
#
_entry.id   AF-A0A8J7SP77-F1
#
_cell.length_a   1.000
_cell.length_b   1.000
_cell.length_c   1.000
_cell.angle_alpha   90.00
_cell.angle_beta   90.00
_cell.angle_gamma   90.00
#
_symmetry.space_group_name_H-M   'P 1'
#
loop_
_entity.id
_entity.type
_entity.pdbx_description
1 polymer ?
#
loop_
_entity_poly.entity_id
_entity_poly.type
_entity_poly.pdbx_seq_one_letter_code
_entity_poly.pdbx_strand_id
1 'polypeptide(L)'
;MILKLVLFFGGALFWTFLEYAIHRGLGHNPKLKNLFTVEHLLHHKEVNYFAAAYKKAGGAIVIVGLLTLILGILINWGNGFVFSIGLVSMYLGYEFVHSRLHTHAPRNAYGS
;
A
#
# COMPACT_ATOMS: atom_id res chain seq x y z
N MET A 1 -13.40 14.61 -16.95
CA MET A 1 -13.97 13.83 -15.83
C MET A 1 -13.62 12.35 -15.94
N ILE A 2 -13.98 11.67 -17.04
CA ILE A 2 -13.72 10.23 -17.26
C ILE A 2 -12.23 9.87 -17.08
N LEU A 3 -11.30 10.60 -17.71
CA LEU A 3 -9.87 10.33 -17.56
C LEU A 3 -9.40 10.36 -16.10
N LYS A 4 -9.91 11.27 -15.28
CA LYS A 4 -9.56 11.35 -13.86
C LYS A 4 -10.05 10.13 -13.08
N LEU A 5 -11.24 9.63 -13.40
CA LEU A 5 -11.75 8.38 -12.82
C LEU A 5 -10.86 7.19 -13.21
N VAL A 6 -10.50 7.09 -14.49
CA VAL A 6 -9.60 6.04 -14.98
C VAL A 6 -8.25 6.09 -14.27
N LEU A 7 -7.66 7.28 -14.11
CA LEU A 7 -6.40 7.46 -13.40
C LEU A 7 -6.49 7.12 -11.92
N PHE A 8 -7.58 7.51 -11.25
CA PHE A 8 -7.82 7.18 -9.85
C PHE A 8 -7.91 5.66 -9.65
N PHE A 9 -8.76 4.98 -10.43
CA PHE A 9 -8.89 3.53 -10.34
C PHE A 9 -7.62 2.82 -10.83
N GLY A 10 -6.91 3.39 -11.81
CA GLY A 10 -5.60 2.92 -12.24
C GLY A 10 -4.57 2.94 -11.11
N GLY A 11 -4.52 4.02 -10.34
CA GLY A 11 -3.67 4.11 -9.14
C GLY A 11 -4.05 3.09 -8.08
N ALA A 12 -5.34 2.92 -7.82
CA ALA A 12 -5.86 1.93 -6.88
C ALA A 12 -5.49 0.50 -7.31
N LEU A 13 -5.67 0.14 -8.57
CA LEU A 13 -5.26 -1.17 -9.09
C LEU A 13 -3.74 -1.33 -9.05
N PHE A 14 -2.98 -0.29 -9.38
CA PHE A 14 -1.52 -0.34 -9.33
C PHE A 14 -1.00 -0.60 -7.91
N TRP A 15 -1.70 -0.12 -6.87
CA TRP A 15 -1.39 -0.51 -5.49
C TRP A 15 -1.41 -2.02 -5.29
N THR A 16 -2.42 -2.75 -5.79
CA THR A 16 -2.49 -4.22 -5.60
C THR A 16 -1.30 -4.95 -6.24
N PHE A 17 -0.81 -4.44 -7.38
CA PHE A 17 0.42 -4.93 -7.99
C PHE A 17 1.64 -4.61 -7.11
N LEU A 18 1.75 -3.38 -6.62
CA LEU A 18 2.84 -2.98 -5.73
C LEU A 18 2.85 -3.79 -4.44
N GLU A 19 1.70 -3.98 -3.80
CA GLU A 19 1.51 -4.81 -2.60
C GLU A 19 2.10 -6.20 -2.82
N TYR A 20 1.71 -6.86 -3.91
CA TYR A 20 2.24 -8.17 -4.26
C TYR A 20 3.76 -8.13 -4.47
N ALA A 21 4.25 -7.15 -5.25
CA ALA A 21 5.66 -7.02 -5.57
C ALA A 21 6.52 -6.76 -4.33
N ILE A 22 6.08 -5.90 -3.40
CA ILE A 22 6.83 -5.60 -2.19
C ILE A 22 6.75 -6.74 -1.19
N HIS A 23 5.60 -7.39 -0.98
CA HIS A 23 5.52 -8.54 -0.07
C HIS A 23 6.39 -9.69 -0.56
N ARG A 24 6.24 -10.07 -1.83
CA ARG A 24 6.99 -11.20 -2.40
C ARG A 24 8.48 -10.87 -2.57
N GLY A 25 8.80 -9.71 -3.11
CA GLY A 25 10.17 -9.33 -3.47
C GLY A 25 11.00 -8.82 -2.30
N LEU A 26 10.38 -8.09 -1.36
CA LEU A 26 11.08 -7.47 -0.23
C LEU A 26 10.70 -8.13 1.11
N GLY A 27 9.41 -8.24 1.42
CA GLY A 27 8.90 -8.64 2.73
C GLY A 27 9.31 -10.05 3.13
N HIS A 28 9.25 -11.00 2.18
CA HIS A 28 9.60 -12.41 2.41
C HIS A 28 11.05 -12.76 2.05
N ASN A 29 11.93 -11.78 1.87
CA ASN A 29 13.34 -12.02 1.63
C ASN A 29 14.19 -11.72 2.88
N PRO A 30 14.51 -12.72 3.72
CA PRO A 30 15.21 -12.49 5.00
C PRO A 30 16.66 -12.00 4.85
N LYS A 31 17.21 -12.00 3.63
CA LYS A 31 18.55 -11.46 3.35
C LYS A 31 18.55 -9.93 3.27
N LEU A 32 17.40 -9.32 2.98
CA LEU A 32 17.28 -7.87 2.89
C LEU A 32 17.12 -7.26 4.30
N LYS A 33 17.64 -6.05 4.48
CA LYS A 33 17.59 -5.31 5.75
C LYS A 33 17.00 -3.90 5.61
N ASN A 34 16.21 -3.67 4.55
CA ASN A 34 15.49 -2.41 4.39
C ASN A 34 14.34 -2.31 5.41
N LEU A 35 13.84 -1.10 5.65
CA LEU A 35 12.80 -0.83 6.65
C LEU A 35 11.55 -1.70 6.44
N PHE A 36 11.09 -1.86 5.21
CA PHE A 36 9.90 -2.66 4.91
C PHE A 36 10.12 -4.14 5.28
N THR A 37 11.24 -4.73 4.88
CA THR A 37 11.56 -6.13 5.20
C THR A 37 11.65 -6.36 6.71
N VAL A 38 12.30 -5.46 7.45
CA VAL A 38 12.44 -5.59 8.91
C VAL A 38 11.08 -5.57 9.61
N GLU A 39 10.24 -4.60 9.27
CA GLU A 39 8.90 -4.45 9.87
C GLU A 39 7.98 -5.61 9.45
N HIS A 40 8.04 -6.05 8.19
CA HIS A 40 7.25 -7.17 7.66
C HIS A 40 7.59 -8.49 8.33
N LEU A 41 8.89 -8.80 8.48
CA LEU A 41 9.32 -10.03 9.16
C LEU A 41 8.99 -10.00 10.65
N LEU A 42 9.08 -8.84 11.31
CA LEU A 42 8.67 -8.69 12.70
C LEU A 42 7.16 -8.93 12.85
N HIS A 43 6.33 -8.40 11.94
CA HIS A 43 4.90 -8.68 11.91
C HIS A 43 4.59 -10.18 11.73
N HIS A 44 5.32 -10.87 10.84
CA HIS A 44 5.15 -12.33 10.68
C HIS A 44 5.61 -13.13 11.90
N LYS A 45 6.62 -12.64 12.63
CA LYS A 45 7.09 -13.27 13.88
C LYS A 45 6.11 -13.04 15.03
N GLU A 46 5.54 -11.85 15.11
CA GLU A 46 4.65 -11.40 16.17
C GLU A 46 3.33 -10.94 15.54
N VAL A 47 2.36 -11.86 15.40
CA VAL A 47 1.12 -11.66 14.61
C VAL A 47 0.30 -10.43 15.02
N ASN A 48 0.43 -9.98 16.27
CA ASN A 48 -0.25 -8.80 16.81
C ASN A 48 0.56 -7.49 16.65
N TYR A 49 1.80 -7.58 16.17
CA TYR A 49 2.67 -6.43 15.94
C TYR A 49 2.26 -5.73 14.64
N PHE A 50 2.09 -4.41 14.68
CA PHE A 50 1.97 -3.58 13.49
C PHE A 50 2.99 -2.45 13.55
N ALA A 51 3.65 -2.19 12.42
CA ALA A 51 4.51 -1.02 12.25
C ALA A 51 3.77 0.26 12.69
N ALA A 52 4.48 1.14 13.40
CA ALA A 52 3.92 2.38 13.90
C ALA A 52 3.35 3.24 12.76
N ALA A 53 2.18 3.85 12.99
CA ALA A 53 1.43 4.59 11.97
C ALA A 53 2.25 5.70 11.29
N TYR A 54 3.14 6.37 12.01
CA TYR A 54 3.99 7.43 11.44
C TYR A 54 5.03 6.89 10.44
N LYS A 55 5.54 5.66 10.61
CA LYS A 55 6.47 5.03 9.65
C LYS A 55 5.74 4.74 8.33
N LYS A 56 4.53 4.20 8.46
CA LYS A 56 3.60 3.92 7.36
C LYS A 56 3.20 5.19 6.61
N ALA A 57 2.78 6.21 7.35
CA ALA A 57 2.44 7.53 6.79
C ALA A 57 3.64 8.19 6.09
N GLY A 58 4.84 8.12 6.70
CA GLY A 58 6.07 8.62 6.07
C GLY A 58 6.36 7.94 4.73
N GLY A 59 6.28 6.61 4.69
CA GLY A 59 6.42 5.84 3.44
C GLY A 59 5.37 6.22 2.39
N ALA A 60 4.11 6.33 2.79
CA ALA A 60 3.02 6.75 1.90
C ALA A 60 3.24 8.16 1.34
N ILE A 61 3.65 9.14 2.16
CA ILE A 61 3.96 10.51 1.75
C ILE A 61 5.08 10.52 0.70
N VAL A 62 6.16 9.75 0.94
CA VAL A 62 7.28 9.66 -0.01
C VAL A 62 6.82 9.07 -1.34
N ILE A 63 6.07 7.97 -1.34
CA ILE A 63 5.60 7.32 -2.57
C ILE A 63 4.61 8.20 -3.33
N VAL A 64 3.63 8.80 -2.64
CA VAL A 64 2.66 9.73 -3.25
C VAL A 64 3.38 10.96 -3.84
N GLY A 65 4.35 11.53 -3.11
CA GLY A 65 5.14 12.66 -3.57
C GLY A 65 5.95 12.33 -4.82
N LEU A 66 6.69 11.21 -4.80
CA LEU A 66 7.49 10.76 -5.94
C LEU A 66 6.63 10.44 -7.17
N LEU A 67 5.53 9.73 -7.01
CA LEU A 67 4.63 9.40 -8.13
C LEU A 67 3.95 10.65 -8.69
N THR A 68 3.51 11.58 -7.83
CA THR A 68 2.94 12.85 -8.28
C THR A 68 3.97 13.69 -9.02
N LEU A 69 5.22 13.72 -8.56
CA LEU A 69 6.33 14.41 -9.22
C LEU A 69 6.60 13.80 -10.61
N ILE A 70 6.81 12.49 -10.67
CA ILE A 70 7.15 11.79 -11.91
C ILE A 70 6.00 11.92 -12.93
N LEU A 71 4.77 11.58 -12.54
CA LEU A 71 3.62 11.64 -13.44
C LEU A 71 3.19 13.09 -13.76
N GLY A 72 3.47 14.02 -12.84
CA GLY A 72 3.24 15.44 -13.04
C GLY A 72 4.11 16.00 -14.17
N ILE A 73 5.37 15.58 -14.22
CA ILE A 73 6.32 15.92 -15.28
C ILE A 73 5.97 15.20 -16.60
N LEU A 74 5.66 13.91 -16.55
CA LEU A 74 5.46 13.08 -17.76
C LEU A 74 4.12 13.32 -18.45
N ILE A 75 3.07 13.71 -17.71
CA ILE A 75 1.70 13.81 -18.23
C ILE A 75 1.12 15.17 -17.88
N ASN A 76 0.78 15.37 -16.61
CA ASN A 76 0.21 16.61 -16.07
C ASN A 76 0.09 16.50 -14.55
N TRP A 77 0.40 17.57 -13.81
CA TRP A 77 0.34 17.61 -12.34
C TRP A 77 -1.00 17.17 -11.74
N GLY A 78 -2.12 17.62 -12.32
CA GLY A 78 -3.46 17.23 -11.85
C GLY A 78 -3.76 15.75 -12.09
N ASN A 79 -3.30 15.18 -13.21
CA ASN A 79 -3.46 13.77 -13.52
C ASN A 79 -2.55 12.88 -12.65
N GLY A 80 -1.29 13.28 -12.47
CA GLY A 80 -0.36 12.58 -11.59
C GLY A 80 -0.83 12.56 -10.14
N PHE A 81 -1.37 13.69 -9.65
CA PHE A 81 -1.95 13.76 -8.31
C PHE A 81 -3.16 12.82 -8.15
N VAL A 82 -4.09 12.81 -9.11
CA VAL A 82 -5.27 11.94 -9.07
C VAL A 82 -4.90 10.45 -9.05
N PHE A 83 -3.91 10.05 -9.84
CA PHE A 83 -3.39 8.68 -9.81
C PHE A 83 -2.80 8.34 -8.43
N SER A 84 -1.94 9.20 -7.88
CA SER A 84 -1.31 8.99 -6.58
C SER A 84 -2.32 8.92 -5.44
N ILE A 85 -3.40 9.71 -5.50
CA ILE A 85 -4.50 9.65 -4.53
C ILE A 85 -5.29 8.34 -4.64
N GLY A 86 -5.52 7.83 -5.85
CA GLY A 86 -6.12 6.51 -6.05
C GLY A 86 -5.28 5.40 -5.41
N LEU A 87 -3.96 5.46 -5.63
CA LEU A 87 -3.00 4.53 -5.04
C LEU A 87 -3.01 4.57 -3.51
N VAL A 88 -2.90 5.74 -2.89
CA VAL A 88 -2.87 5.84 -1.42
C VAL A 88 -4.22 5.47 -0.80
N SER A 89 -5.32 5.74 -1.49
CA SER A 89 -6.66 5.33 -1.03
C SER A 89 -6.76 3.80 -0.95
N MET A 90 -6.28 3.08 -1.96
CA MET A 90 -6.25 1.62 -1.93
C MET A 90 -5.26 1.09 -0.90
N TYR A 91 -4.09 1.72 -0.73
CA TYR A 91 -3.16 1.39 0.35
C TYR A 91 -3.82 1.44 1.73
N LEU A 92 -4.55 2.52 2.04
CA LEU A 92 -5.26 2.65 3.30
C LEU A 92 -6.36 1.58 3.46
N GLY A 93 -7.07 1.27 2.37
CA GLY A 93 -8.03 0.17 2.33
C GLY A 93 -7.37 -1.19 2.61
N TYR A 94 -6.22 -1.46 2.00
CA TYR A 94 -5.40 -2.64 2.25
C TYR A 94 -4.98 -2.73 3.73
N GLU A 95 -4.45 -1.65 4.31
CA GLU A 95 -4.02 -1.63 5.71
C GLU A 95 -5.19 -1.93 6.67
N PHE A 96 -6.36 -1.37 6.39
CA PHE A 96 -7.58 -1.65 7.15
C PHE A 96 -7.98 -3.13 7.02
N VAL A 97 -8.08 -3.65 5.79
CA VAL A 97 -8.46 -5.05 5.55
C VAL A 97 -7.44 -6.00 6.19
N HIS A 98 -6.15 -5.74 6.01
CA HIS A 98 -5.07 -6.51 6.61
C HIS A 98 -5.18 -6.54 8.14
N SER A 99 -5.34 -5.38 8.79
CA SER A 99 -5.54 -5.33 10.24
C SER A 99 -6.78 -6.11 10.68
N ARG A 100 -7.89 -6.00 9.94
CA ARG A 100 -9.13 -6.71 10.23
C ARG A 100 -8.95 -8.22 10.13
N LEU A 101 -8.23 -8.72 9.14
CA LEU A 101 -7.94 -10.14 8.96
C LEU A 101 -7.12 -10.72 10.12
N HIS A 102 -6.27 -9.91 10.76
CA HIS A 102 -5.50 -10.32 11.93
C HIS A 102 -6.29 -10.28 13.24
N THR A 103 -7.30 -9.41 13.34
CA THR A 103 -7.93 -9.06 14.62
C THR A 103 -9.37 -9.57 14.76
N HIS A 104 -9.98 -10.03 13.68
CA HIS A 104 -11.38 -10.43 13.66
C HIS A 104 -11.57 -11.78 12.99
N ALA A 105 -12.43 -12.60 13.59
CA ALA A 105 -12.86 -13.83 12.97
C ALA A 105 -13.49 -13.54 11.59
N PRO A 106 -13.23 -14.39 10.58
CA PRO A 106 -13.95 -14.30 9.31
C PRO A 106 -15.45 -14.44 9.55
N ARG A 107 -16.25 -13.76 8.74
CA ARG A 107 -17.72 -13.90 8.73
C ARG A 107 -18.14 -14.46 7.38
N ASN A 108 -17.95 -15.76 7.20
CA ASN A 108 -18.27 -16.44 5.94
C ASN A 108 -18.74 -17.87 6.20
N ALA A 109 -19.04 -18.62 5.13
CA ALA A 109 -19.52 -20.00 5.23
C ALA A 109 -18.55 -20.98 5.94
N TYR A 110 -17.31 -20.56 6.19
CA TYR A 110 -16.26 -21.35 6.82
C TYR A 110 -15.88 -20.83 8.22
N GLY A 111 -16.60 -19.84 8.78
CA GLY A 111 -16.39 -19.38 10.16
C GLY A 111 -17.22 -18.16 10.58
N SER A 112 -17.53 -18.12 11.88
CA SER A 112 -18.00 -16.97 12.69
C SER A 112 -17.77 -17.24 14.17
#